data_AF-A0A2G6CIK7-F1
#
_entry.id   AF-A0A2G6CIK7-F1
#
_cell.length_a   1.000
_cell.length_b   1.000
_cell.length_c   1.000
_cell.angle_alpha   90.00
_cell.angle_beta   90.00
_cell.angle_gamma   90.00
#
_symmetry.space_group_name_H-M   'P 1'
#
loop_
_entity.id
_entity.type
_entity.pdbx_description
1 polymer ?
#
loop_
_entity_poly.entity_id
_entity_poly.type
_entity_poly.pdbx_seq_one_letter_code
_entity_poly.pdbx_strand_id
1 'polypeptide(L)'
;MKFALKTTVAALALAAPAFAETDRAAILDNYADIAQAGYEDSLALAKDLKVAIDAFVAAPSDATLQAAKTAWLAARVPYQQTEAYRFGNPTVDDWEGKVNAWPLDEGLIDYIDGDTGANEENPFS
;
A
#
# COMPACT_ATOMS: atom_id res chain seq x y z
N MET A 1 34.83 -51.01 -46.26
CA MET A 1 35.39 -50.52 -44.98
C MET A 1 35.09 -49.02 -44.91
N LYS A 2 34.07 -48.58 -44.16
CA LYS A 2 34.11 -48.16 -42.74
C LYS A 2 35.13 -47.04 -42.45
N PHE A 3 34.64 -46.05 -41.69
CA PHE A 3 35.28 -44.92 -41.00
C PHE A 3 35.06 -43.54 -41.64
N ALA A 4 34.52 -42.53 -40.97
CA ALA A 4 33.58 -42.43 -39.85
C ALA A 4 33.15 -40.95 -39.84
N LEU A 5 31.84 -40.73 -39.87
CA LEU A 5 31.17 -39.47 -39.57
C LEU A 5 31.52 -39.04 -38.13
N LYS A 6 32.47 -38.12 -37.93
CA LYS A 6 32.85 -37.64 -36.57
C LYS A 6 33.30 -36.18 -36.54
N THR A 7 32.47 -35.23 -36.99
CA THR A 7 32.77 -33.81 -36.70
C THR A 7 31.55 -32.90 -36.58
N THR A 8 30.45 -33.38 -36.02
CA THR A 8 29.29 -32.49 -35.73
C THR A 8 28.50 -32.96 -34.51
N VAL A 9 29.14 -32.94 -33.32
CA VAL A 9 28.41 -33.08 -32.04
C VAL A 9 28.82 -32.00 -31.02
N ALA A 10 29.90 -31.24 -31.26
CA ALA A 10 30.38 -30.26 -30.28
C ALA A 10 29.55 -28.97 -30.18
N ALA A 11 28.61 -28.70 -31.10
CA ALA A 11 27.87 -27.43 -31.12
C ALA A 11 26.53 -27.45 -30.37
N LEU A 12 26.01 -28.62 -29.96
CA LEU A 12 24.72 -28.69 -29.23
C LEU A 12 24.84 -28.60 -27.71
N ALA A 13 26.06 -28.63 -27.15
CA ALA A 13 26.26 -28.56 -25.69
C ALA A 13 26.26 -27.11 -25.13
N LEU A 14 26.20 -26.08 -25.98
CA LEU A 14 26.25 -24.67 -25.58
C LEU A 14 24.86 -24.01 -25.47
N ALA A 15 23.78 -24.76 -25.72
CA ALA A 15 22.40 -24.28 -25.56
C ALA A 15 21.72 -24.88 -24.32
N ALA A 16 22.46 -25.10 -23.24
CA ALA A 16 21.82 -25.24 -21.94
C ALA A 16 21.12 -23.90 -21.65
N PRO A 17 19.81 -23.87 -21.33
CA PRO A 17 19.22 -22.66 -20.80
C PRO A 17 20.06 -22.25 -19.60
N ALA A 18 20.63 -21.05 -19.63
CA ALA A 18 21.19 -20.45 -18.44
C ALA A 18 20.02 -20.24 -17.49
N PHE A 19 19.79 -21.21 -16.60
CA PHE A 19 19.03 -20.96 -15.40
C PHE A 19 19.86 -19.94 -14.64
N ALA A 20 19.46 -18.67 -14.70
CA ALA A 20 19.98 -17.68 -13.77
C ALA A 20 19.76 -18.26 -12.38
N GLU A 21 20.84 -18.50 -11.65
CA GLU A 21 20.75 -18.87 -10.26
C GLU A 21 19.93 -17.77 -9.59
N THR A 22 18.74 -18.15 -9.15
CA THR A 22 17.82 -17.20 -8.54
C THR A 22 18.38 -16.88 -7.17
N ASP A 23 19.11 -15.76 -7.09
CA ASP A 23 19.62 -15.28 -5.81
C ASP A 23 18.44 -14.87 -4.93
N ARG A 24 18.08 -15.78 -4.03
CA ARG A 24 16.98 -15.60 -3.10
C ARG A 24 17.20 -14.36 -2.22
N ALA A 25 18.44 -14.05 -1.85
CA ALA A 25 18.74 -12.87 -1.05
C ALA A 25 18.44 -11.61 -1.86
N ALA A 26 18.92 -11.52 -3.10
CA ALA A 26 18.65 -10.38 -3.97
C ALA A 26 17.13 -10.18 -4.24
N ILE A 27 16.35 -11.26 -4.31
CA ILE A 27 14.87 -11.17 -4.43
C ILE A 27 14.25 -10.58 -3.16
N LEU A 28 14.68 -11.04 -1.99
CA LEU A 28 14.15 -10.56 -0.71
C LEU A 28 14.53 -9.09 -0.49
N ASP A 29 15.75 -8.70 -0.84
CA ASP A 29 16.20 -7.31 -0.76
C ASP A 29 15.35 -6.42 -1.68
N ASN A 30 15.19 -6.80 -2.95
CA ASN A 30 14.35 -6.05 -3.88
C ASN A 30 12.86 -6.00 -3.44
N TYR A 31 12.34 -7.07 -2.84
CA TYR A 31 10.99 -7.06 -2.28
C TYR A 31 10.86 -6.06 -1.12
N ALA A 32 11.86 -6.01 -0.22
CA ALA A 32 11.90 -5.05 0.88
C ALA A 32 12.03 -3.61 0.37
N ASP A 33 12.86 -3.36 -0.64
CA ASP A 33 13.02 -2.04 -1.27
C ASP A 33 11.71 -1.53 -1.90
N ILE A 34 10.98 -2.40 -2.61
CA ILE A 34 9.67 -2.05 -3.17
C ILE A 34 8.65 -1.76 -2.06
N ALA A 35 8.61 -2.58 -1.01
CA ALA A 35 7.71 -2.36 0.11
C ALA A 35 8.00 -1.03 0.81
N GLN A 36 9.27 -0.73 1.07
CA GLN A 36 9.70 0.53 1.65
C GLN A 36 9.27 1.72 0.78
N ALA A 37 9.56 1.69 -0.52
CA ALA A 37 9.17 2.75 -1.45
C ALA A 37 7.64 2.96 -1.44
N GLY A 38 6.84 1.89 -1.42
CA GLY A 38 5.39 1.98 -1.34
C GLY A 38 4.89 2.65 -0.04
N TYR A 39 5.49 2.32 1.11
CA TYR A 39 5.15 2.97 2.38
C TYR A 39 5.62 4.44 2.43
N GLU A 40 6.77 4.76 1.85
CA GLU A 40 7.27 6.15 1.75
C GLU A 40 6.33 7.02 0.89
N ASP A 41 5.88 6.52 -0.26
CA ASP A 41 4.91 7.20 -1.11
C ASP A 41 3.56 7.38 -0.40
N SER A 42 3.10 6.33 0.31
CA SER A 42 1.87 6.40 1.11
C SER A 42 1.97 7.48 2.21
N LEU A 43 3.11 7.58 2.89
CA LEU A 43 3.34 8.57 3.93
C LEU A 43 3.43 9.99 3.35
N ALA A 44 4.10 10.15 2.21
CA ALA A 44 4.23 11.45 1.55
C ALA A 44 2.87 12.04 1.21
N LEU A 45 2.02 11.27 0.52
CA LEU A 45 0.68 11.76 0.14
C LEU A 45 -0.29 11.85 1.33
N ALA A 46 -0.12 11.07 2.39
CA ALA A 46 -0.88 11.25 3.62
C ALA A 46 -0.57 12.60 4.31
N LYS A 47 0.68 13.07 4.24
CA LYS A 47 1.06 14.40 4.73
C LYS A 47 0.45 15.52 3.88
N ASP A 48 0.42 15.35 2.56
CA ASP A 48 -0.25 16.30 1.66
C ASP A 48 -1.76 16.35 1.91
N LEU A 49 -2.39 15.20 2.13
CA LEU A 49 -3.78 15.11 2.56
C LEU A 49 -4.01 15.87 3.87
N LYS A 50 -3.14 15.70 4.87
CA LYS A 50 -3.25 16.44 6.12
C LYS A 50 -3.24 17.96 5.89
N VAL A 51 -2.34 18.46 5.05
CA VAL A 51 -2.28 19.89 4.71
C VAL A 51 -3.59 20.36 4.05
N ALA A 52 -4.14 19.58 3.13
CA ALA A 52 -5.39 19.93 2.46
C ALA A 52 -6.60 19.92 3.42
N ILE A 53 -6.65 18.97 4.35
CA ILE A 53 -7.67 18.91 5.41
C ILE A 53 -7.53 20.12 6.34
N ASP A 54 -6.32 20.43 6.81
CA ASP A 54 -6.07 21.56 7.70
C ASP A 54 -6.51 22.88 7.03
N ALA A 55 -6.28 23.04 5.72
CA ALA A 55 -6.75 24.18 4.94
C ALA A 55 -8.28 24.24 4.81
N PHE A 56 -8.94 23.10 4.61
CA PHE A 56 -10.40 23.02 4.57
C PHE A 56 -11.03 23.38 5.92
N VAL A 57 -10.49 22.87 7.03
CA VAL A 57 -10.97 23.18 8.38
C VAL A 57 -10.79 24.67 8.70
N ALA A 58 -9.65 25.26 8.33
CA ALA A 58 -9.36 26.67 8.59
C ALA A 58 -10.22 27.64 7.75
N ALA A 59 -10.55 27.27 6.51
CA ALA A 59 -11.30 28.10 5.57
C ALA A 59 -12.27 27.25 4.74
N PRO A 60 -13.42 26.84 5.32
CA PRO A 60 -14.34 25.94 4.64
C PRO A 60 -15.00 26.63 3.44
N SER A 61 -14.84 26.02 2.27
CA SER A 61 -15.41 26.45 0.99
C SER A 61 -15.48 25.25 0.03
N ASP A 62 -16.24 25.38 -1.07
CA ASP A 62 -16.28 24.34 -2.11
C ASP A 62 -14.89 24.06 -2.69
N ALA A 63 -14.06 25.09 -2.84
CA ALA A 63 -12.71 24.96 -3.37
C ALA A 63 -11.79 24.17 -2.42
N THR A 64 -11.82 24.49 -1.13
CA THR A 64 -10.98 23.80 -0.13
C THR A 64 -11.48 22.39 0.17
N LEU A 65 -12.79 22.14 0.14
CA LEU A 65 -13.36 20.80 0.19
C LEU A 65 -12.93 19.96 -1.01
N GLN A 66 -12.98 20.52 -2.21
CA GLN A 66 -12.57 19.82 -3.42
C GLN A 66 -11.07 19.49 -3.39
N ALA A 67 -10.23 20.40 -2.89
CA ALA A 67 -8.80 20.13 -2.69
C ALA A 67 -8.57 18.96 -1.72
N ALA A 68 -9.27 18.92 -0.59
CA ALA A 68 -9.17 17.82 0.38
C ALA A 68 -9.62 16.48 -0.22
N LYS A 69 -10.72 16.45 -0.99
CA LYS A 69 -11.18 15.24 -1.70
C LYS A 69 -10.17 14.73 -2.73
N THR A 70 -9.58 15.64 -3.52
CA THR A 70 -8.55 15.28 -4.49
C THR A 70 -7.30 14.73 -3.81
N ALA A 71 -6.85 15.36 -2.72
CA ALA A 71 -5.72 14.88 -1.93
C ALA A 71 -6.02 13.51 -1.29
N TRP A 72 -7.25 13.26 -0.86
CA TRP A 72 -7.65 11.97 -0.28
C TRP A 72 -7.54 10.85 -1.31
N LEU A 73 -8.05 11.07 -2.52
CA LEU A 73 -7.92 10.11 -3.63
C LEU A 73 -6.44 9.84 -3.94
N ALA A 74 -5.61 10.89 -4.00
CA ALA A 74 -4.19 10.75 -4.28
C ALA A 74 -3.49 9.92 -3.18
N ALA A 75 -3.74 10.21 -1.89
CA ALA A 75 -3.16 9.47 -0.77
C ALA A 75 -3.62 8.01 -0.72
N ARG A 76 -4.83 7.73 -1.22
CA ARG A 76 -5.39 6.38 -1.20
C ARG A 76 -4.68 5.42 -2.16
N VAL A 77 -4.23 5.91 -3.32
CA VAL A 77 -3.63 5.08 -4.38
C VAL A 77 -2.38 4.31 -3.91
N PRO A 78 -1.33 4.95 -3.36
CA PRO A 78 -0.16 4.21 -2.88
C PRO A 78 -0.48 3.38 -1.65
N TYR A 79 -1.34 3.85 -0.72
CA TYR A 79 -1.73 3.09 0.46
C TYR A 79 -2.29 1.71 0.09
N GLN A 80 -3.21 1.65 -0.88
CA GLN A 80 -3.81 0.37 -1.31
C GLN A 80 -2.78 -0.61 -1.88
N GLN A 81 -1.72 -0.13 -2.51
CA GLN A 81 -0.64 -0.98 -2.99
C GLN A 81 0.18 -1.58 -1.84
N THR A 82 0.25 -0.89 -0.70
CA THR A 82 0.98 -1.39 0.48
C THR A 82 0.30 -2.59 1.15
N GLU A 83 -1.00 -2.82 0.89
CA GLU A 83 -1.73 -3.95 1.47
C GLU A 83 -1.13 -5.32 1.08
N ALA A 84 -0.41 -5.39 -0.05
CA ALA A 84 0.32 -6.58 -0.46
C ALA A 84 1.46 -6.98 0.50
N TYR A 85 1.94 -6.05 1.33
CA TYR A 85 3.06 -6.23 2.26
C TYR A 85 2.63 -6.37 3.72
N ARG A 86 1.31 -6.42 3.99
CA ARG A 86 0.77 -6.53 5.35
C ARG A 86 0.97 -7.91 5.97
N PHE A 87 0.86 -8.97 5.16
CA PHE A 87 0.79 -10.33 5.69
C PHE A 87 2.09 -10.74 6.39
N GLY A 88 2.00 -11.10 7.66
CA GLY A 88 3.15 -11.52 8.46
C GLY A 88 4.03 -10.34 8.90
N ASN A 89 3.50 -9.12 8.90
CA ASN A 89 4.17 -7.92 9.39
C ASN A 89 3.47 -7.38 10.64
N PRO A 90 3.87 -7.83 11.85
CA PRO A 90 3.23 -7.43 13.11
C PRO A 90 3.24 -5.91 13.32
N THR A 91 4.30 -5.23 12.85
CA THR A 91 4.41 -3.78 12.94
C THR A 91 3.28 -3.09 12.17
N VAL A 92 2.90 -3.61 10.99
CA VAL A 92 1.78 -3.07 10.20
C VAL A 92 0.44 -3.37 10.88
N ASP A 93 0.27 -4.59 11.38
CA ASP A 93 -0.96 -5.00 12.05
C ASP A 93 -1.28 -4.16 13.30
N ASP A 94 -0.26 -3.70 14.04
CA ASP A 94 -0.43 -2.86 15.23
C ASP A 94 -1.06 -1.48 14.94
N TRP A 95 -0.89 -0.94 13.72
CA TRP A 95 -1.41 0.38 13.35
C TRP A 95 -2.48 0.39 12.27
N GLU A 96 -2.62 -0.67 11.47
CA GLU A 96 -3.49 -0.67 10.28
C GLU A 96 -4.95 -0.38 10.60
N GLY A 97 -5.47 -0.94 11.70
CA GLY A 97 -6.85 -0.70 12.13
C GLY A 97 -7.14 0.76 12.48
N LYS A 98 -6.11 1.59 12.71
CA LYS A 98 -6.27 3.03 12.95
C LYS A 98 -6.31 3.86 11.66
N VAL A 99 -5.85 3.28 10.55
CA VAL A 99 -5.71 3.98 9.26
C VAL A 99 -6.83 3.60 8.31
N ASN A 100 -7.31 2.35 8.38
CA ASN A 100 -8.15 1.76 7.34
C ASN A 100 -9.23 0.81 7.88
N ALA A 101 -9.73 1.07 9.10
CA ALA A 101 -10.84 0.31 9.65
C ALA A 101 -12.06 0.35 8.71
N TRP A 102 -12.62 -0.84 8.49
CA TRP A 102 -13.90 -1.05 7.84
C TRP A 102 -14.53 -2.36 8.36
N PRO A 103 -15.85 -2.41 8.69
CA PRO A 103 -16.82 -1.31 8.63
C PRO A 103 -16.55 -0.23 9.67
N LEU A 104 -17.14 0.94 9.47
CA LEU A 104 -17.21 1.99 10.48
C LEU A 104 -18.51 1.84 11.28
N ASP A 105 -18.50 2.29 12.53
CA ASP A 105 -19.73 2.55 13.27
C ASP A 105 -20.13 4.00 12.99
N GLU A 106 -20.93 4.22 11.95
CA GLU A 106 -21.28 5.58 11.52
C GLU A 106 -22.09 6.34 12.57
N GLY A 107 -22.74 5.65 13.51
CA GLY A 107 -23.44 6.25 14.64
C GLY A 107 -22.51 6.96 15.64
N LEU A 108 -21.21 6.66 15.61
CA LEU A 108 -20.18 7.29 16.43
C LEU A 108 -19.46 8.47 15.74
N ILE A 109 -19.78 8.75 14.47
CA ILE A 109 -19.10 9.76 13.65
C ILE A 109 -19.81 11.14 13.73
N ASP A 110 -20.80 11.33 14.60
CA ASP A 110 -21.62 12.55 14.61
C ASP A 110 -21.11 13.68 15.53
N TYR A 111 -20.98 14.88 14.92
CA TYR A 111 -21.08 16.19 15.58
C TYR A 111 -21.73 17.17 14.60
N ILE A 112 -23.05 17.11 14.44
CA ILE A 112 -23.86 18.32 14.27
C ILE A 112 -24.72 18.48 15.53
N ASP A 113 -24.33 19.46 16.35
CA ASP A 113 -24.99 19.99 17.54
C ASP A 113 -26.53 19.84 17.55
N GLY A 114 -27.09 19.17 18.58
CA GLY A 114 -28.49 19.40 18.94
C GLY A 114 -29.26 18.35 19.74
N ASP A 115 -29.19 17.06 19.45
CA ASP A 115 -30.05 16.06 20.10
C ASP A 115 -29.57 14.62 19.82
N THR A 116 -28.91 13.98 20.79
CA THR A 116 -28.57 12.54 20.68
C THR A 116 -29.33 11.74 21.74
N GLY A 117 -30.07 10.74 21.26
CA GLY A 117 -30.62 9.70 22.12
C GLY A 117 -29.50 8.79 22.63
N ALA A 118 -29.59 8.39 23.91
CA ALA A 118 -28.57 7.58 24.56
C ALA A 118 -28.37 6.21 23.88
N ASN A 119 -27.11 5.81 23.71
CA ASN A 119 -26.70 4.50 23.22
C ASN A 119 -26.14 3.63 24.37
N GLU A 120 -26.68 2.41 24.54
CA GLU A 120 -26.33 1.52 25.66
C GLU A 120 -24.90 0.93 25.57
N GLU A 121 -24.26 0.98 24.40
CA GLU A 121 -22.92 0.43 24.16
C GLU A 121 -21.83 1.52 24.14
N ASN A 122 -22.21 2.79 24.03
CA ASN A 122 -21.30 3.93 24.15
C ASN A 122 -21.63 4.78 25.38
N PRO A 123 -20.86 4.66 26.48
CA PRO A 123 -21.10 5.44 27.71
C PRO A 123 -20.84 6.95 27.56
N PHE A 124 -20.43 7.41 26.36
CA PHE A 124 -20.17 8.82 26.03
C PHE A 124 -21.10 9.37 24.93
N SER A 125 -22.16 8.61 24.57
CA SER A 125 -23.21 9.04 23.62
C SER A 125 -24.32 9.89 24.26
#